data_AF-A0A9R1V688-F1
#
_entry.id   AF-A0A9R1V688-F1
#
_cell.length_a   1.000
_cell.length_b   1.000
_cell.length_c   1.000
_cell.angle_alpha   90.00
_cell.angle_beta   90.00
_cell.angle_gamma   90.00
#
_symmetry.space_group_name_H-M   'P 1'
#
loop_
_entity.id
_entity.type
_entity.pdbx_description
1 polymer ?
#
loop_
_entity_poly.entity_id
_entity_poly.type
_entity_poly.pdbx_seq_one_letter_code
_entity_poly.pdbx_strand_id
1 'polypeptide(L)'
;MSHNENVEEELLQMEDDFNEQSEEISPTTNGQSEETSSASTKKRKRKFDPFIEGISKAVALLGKDLQEASATMSQSLNAKVELQKKTSVVTSEILKIPSMDQMDKFKASRKIMREPEAVLTFWNLEGEERETFVKLMLEE
;
A
#
# COMPACT_ATOMS: atom_id res chain seq x y z
N MET A 1 1.90 -17.50 -40.30
CA MET A 1 3.26 -17.20 -39.82
C MET A 1 3.28 -15.78 -39.31
N SER A 2 3.08 -15.61 -38.01
CA SER A 2 3.37 -14.37 -37.28
C SER A 2 4.11 -14.79 -36.03
N HIS A 3 5.39 -14.42 -35.96
CA HIS A 3 6.21 -14.48 -34.77
C HIS A 3 5.68 -13.46 -33.75
N ASN A 4 5.48 -13.90 -32.51
CA ASN A 4 5.58 -13.07 -31.31
C ASN A 4 5.49 -13.99 -30.08
N GLU A 5 6.58 -14.71 -29.81
CA GLU A 5 6.82 -15.44 -28.56
C GLU A 5 8.19 -14.99 -28.05
N ASN A 6 8.28 -13.81 -27.44
CA ASN A 6 9.54 -13.36 -26.80
C ASN A 6 9.32 -12.28 -25.72
N VAL A 7 8.28 -12.40 -24.90
CA VAL A 7 8.07 -11.45 -23.77
C VAL A 7 7.98 -12.19 -22.44
N GLU A 8 8.30 -13.48 -22.40
CA GLU A 8 8.20 -14.29 -21.16
C GLU A 8 9.57 -14.73 -20.61
N GLU A 9 10.67 -14.60 -21.37
CA GLU A 9 12.01 -14.98 -20.89
C GLU A 9 12.78 -13.87 -20.14
N GLU A 10 12.26 -12.64 -20.07
CA GLU A 10 12.97 -11.52 -19.42
C GLU A 10 12.71 -11.41 -17.90
N LEU A 11 11.77 -12.19 -17.36
CA LEU A 11 11.45 -12.17 -15.92
C LEU A 11 12.19 -13.24 -15.10
N LEU A 12 12.94 -14.15 -15.73
CA LEU A 12 13.62 -15.26 -15.04
C LEU A 12 15.13 -15.04 -14.82
N GLN A 13 15.68 -13.88 -15.19
CA GLN A 13 17.11 -13.57 -14.99
C GLN A 13 17.42 -12.63 -13.82
N MET A 14 16.43 -12.21 -13.04
CA MET A 14 16.65 -11.25 -11.94
C MET A 14 16.70 -11.87 -10.53
N GLU A 15 16.61 -13.19 -10.41
CA GLU A 15 16.50 -13.87 -9.11
C GLU A 15 17.73 -14.69 -8.71
N ASP A 16 18.81 -14.70 -9.51
CA ASP A 16 20.00 -15.54 -9.25
C ASP A 16 21.26 -14.76 -8.79
N ASP A 17 21.18 -13.45 -8.56
CA ASP A 17 22.36 -12.62 -8.25
C ASP A 17 22.46 -12.16 -6.79
N PHE A 18 21.74 -12.81 -5.87
CA PHE A 18 21.73 -12.46 -4.44
C PHE A 18 22.39 -13.46 -3.51
N ASN A 19 23.21 -14.39 -4.03
CA ASN A 19 23.78 -15.44 -3.19
C ASN A 19 25.19 -15.88 -3.60
N GLU A 20 26.19 -14.99 -3.58
CA GLU A 20 27.57 -15.39 -3.28
C GLU A 20 28.50 -14.17 -3.10
N GLN A 21 28.52 -13.58 -1.90
CA GLN A 21 29.70 -12.85 -1.43
C GLN A 21 29.76 -12.87 0.10
N SER A 22 29.78 -14.08 0.67
CA SER A 22 30.37 -14.29 1.99
C SER A 22 31.90 -14.30 1.82
N GLU A 23 32.51 -13.12 1.80
CA GLU A 23 33.97 -13.03 1.94
C GLU A 23 34.35 -13.42 3.37
N GLU A 24 34.71 -14.69 3.51
CA GLU A 24 35.41 -15.25 4.65
C GLU A 24 36.82 -14.63 4.70
N ILE A 25 36.98 -13.58 5.50
CA ILE A 25 38.28 -12.94 5.72
C ILE A 25 39.12 -13.87 6.60
N SER A 26 39.81 -14.81 5.96
CA SER A 26 40.88 -15.59 6.59
C SER A 26 42.07 -14.67 6.86
N PRO A 27 42.57 -14.54 8.12
CA PRO A 27 43.77 -13.78 8.38
C PRO A 27 44.98 -14.63 7.98
N THR A 28 45.68 -14.20 6.93
CA THR A 28 47.00 -14.72 6.56
C THR A 28 47.96 -14.54 7.73
N THR A 29 48.27 -15.61 8.45
CA THR A 29 49.33 -15.65 9.44
C THR A 29 50.67 -15.75 8.72
N ASN A 30 51.28 -14.60 8.38
CA ASN A 30 52.71 -14.56 8.14
C ASN A 30 53.42 -14.25 9.45
N GLY A 31 54.13 -15.25 9.95
CA GLY A 31 54.99 -15.13 11.11
C GLY A 31 56.25 -14.32 10.83
N GLN A 32 56.82 -13.84 11.94
CA GLN A 32 58.16 -13.27 12.15
C GLN A 32 58.35 -11.76 11.88
N SER A 33 58.30 -10.99 12.96
CA SER A 33 59.52 -10.36 13.50
C SER A 33 59.29 -9.96 14.95
N GLU A 34 60.23 -10.35 15.79
CA GLU A 34 60.33 -10.04 17.22
C GLU A 34 60.62 -8.54 17.44
N GLU A 35 60.23 -8.08 18.64
CA GLU A 35 60.73 -6.92 19.38
C GLU A 35 60.47 -5.49 18.84
N THR A 36 59.51 -4.78 19.46
CA THR A 36 59.77 -3.77 20.49
C THR A 36 58.56 -2.83 20.69
N SER A 37 58.44 -2.35 21.93
CA SER A 37 57.88 -1.04 22.27
C SER A 37 56.36 -0.90 22.38
N SER A 38 55.94 -0.84 23.65
CA SER A 38 54.71 -0.27 24.18
C SER A 38 54.26 1.01 23.44
N ALA A 39 53.34 0.88 22.49
CA ALA A 39 52.59 1.99 21.95
C ALA A 39 51.10 1.80 22.29
N SER A 40 50.66 2.54 23.31
CA SER A 40 49.26 2.69 23.72
C SER A 40 48.32 2.74 22.50
N THR A 41 47.49 1.71 22.31
CA THR A 41 46.37 1.71 21.36
C THR A 41 45.28 2.66 21.85
N LYS A 42 45.50 3.96 21.66
CA LYS A 42 44.47 4.98 21.88
C LYS A 42 43.41 4.82 20.79
N LYS A 43 42.37 4.02 21.06
CA LYS A 43 41.16 3.91 20.22
C LYS A 43 40.69 5.33 19.89
N ARG A 44 40.94 5.79 18.65
CA ARG A 44 40.40 7.06 18.17
C ARG A 44 38.88 6.92 18.16
N LYS A 45 38.18 7.61 19.07
CA LYS A 45 36.72 7.78 18.98
C LYS A 45 36.44 8.37 17.59
N ARG A 46 35.81 7.59 16.71
CA ARG A 46 35.38 8.03 15.39
C ARG A 46 34.38 9.17 15.63
N LYS A 47 34.83 10.42 15.46
CA LYS A 47 33.93 11.57 15.47
C LYS A 47 33.11 11.43 14.19
N PHE A 48 31.80 11.23 14.33
CA PHE A 48 30.90 11.18 13.20
C PHE A 48 30.93 12.56 12.52
N ASP A 49 31.03 12.59 11.19
CA ASP A 49 31.10 13.84 10.44
C ASP A 49 29.74 14.56 10.56
N PRO A 50 29.69 15.82 11.05
CA PRO A 50 28.45 16.59 11.15
C PRO A 50 27.67 16.68 9.83
N PHE A 51 28.35 16.65 8.68
CA PHE A 51 27.70 16.64 7.37
C PHE A 51 26.96 15.32 7.12
N ILE A 52 27.61 14.19 7.41
CA ILE A 52 26.98 12.86 7.32
C ILE A 52 25.82 12.77 8.32
N GLU A 53 25.95 13.35 9.52
CA GLU A 53 24.86 13.42 10.50
C GLU A 53 23.65 14.20 9.98
N GLY A 54 23.91 15.33 9.31
CA GLY A 54 22.88 16.14 8.65
C GLY A 54 22.14 15.35 7.57
N ILE A 55 22.87 14.64 6.71
CA ILE A 55 22.28 13.79 5.67
C ILE A 55 21.47 12.66 6.27
N SER A 56 22.01 11.92 7.26
CA SER A 56 21.29 10.82 7.91
C SER A 56 19.99 11.30 8.56
N LYS A 57 19.99 12.47 9.20
CA LYS A 57 18.78 13.08 9.75
C LYS A 57 17.78 13.46 8.66
N ALA A 58 18.23 14.07 7.57
CA ALA A 58 17.37 14.44 6.45
C ALA A 58 16.73 13.22 5.79
N VAL A 59 17.50 12.15 5.55
CA VAL A 59 17.00 10.88 5.00
C VAL A 59 16.01 10.22 5.95
N ALA A 60 16.28 10.23 7.26
CA ALA A 60 15.35 9.67 8.24
C ALA A 60 14.02 10.44 8.31
N LEU A 61 14.04 11.77 8.16
CA LEU A 61 12.84 12.58 8.07
C LEU A 61 12.06 12.28 6.78
N LEU A 62 12.75 12.28 5.63
CA LEU A 62 12.14 11.96 4.35
C LEU A 62 11.49 10.56 4.33
N GLY A 63 12.15 9.56 4.93
CA GLY A 63 11.61 8.21 5.04
C GLY A 63 10.32 8.15 5.87
N LYS A 64 10.23 8.94 6.95
CA LYS A 64 9.02 9.05 7.76
C LYS A 64 7.89 9.74 7.00
N ASP A 65 8.18 10.87 6.37
CA ASP A 65 7.19 11.63 5.60
C ASP A 65 6.65 10.79 4.43
N LEU A 66 7.53 10.04 3.75
CA LEU A 66 7.14 9.11 2.68
C LEU A 66 6.26 7.97 3.21
N GLN A 67 6.60 7.40 4.36
CA GLN A 67 5.80 6.35 4.98
C GLN A 67 4.40 6.85 5.36
N GLU A 68 4.29 8.05 5.93
CA GLU A 68 3.01 8.67 6.30
C GLU A 68 2.17 9.00 5.06
N ALA A 69 2.78 9.60 4.03
CA ALA A 69 2.11 9.90 2.77
C ALA A 69 1.61 8.62 2.08
N SER A 70 2.45 7.57 2.04
CA SER A 70 2.10 6.26 1.48
C SER A 70 0.94 5.60 2.24
N ALA A 71 0.96 5.65 3.57
CA ALA A 71 -0.12 5.11 4.40
C ALA A 71 -1.44 5.84 4.13
N THR A 72 -1.42 7.17 4.08
CA THR A 72 -2.60 8.00 3.80
C THR A 72 -3.16 7.71 2.41
N MET A 73 -2.29 7.63 1.41
CA MET A 73 -2.68 7.28 0.04
C MET A 73 -3.31 5.88 -0.02
N SER A 74 -2.69 4.89 0.62
CA SER A 74 -3.20 3.51 0.67
C SER A 74 -4.58 3.43 1.31
N GLN A 75 -4.79 4.15 2.42
CA GLN A 75 -6.10 4.22 3.07
C GLN A 75 -7.15 4.85 2.16
N SER A 76 -6.83 5.96 1.49
CA SER A 76 -7.77 6.62 0.57
C SER A 76 -8.14 5.75 -0.64
N LEU A 77 -7.17 5.00 -1.17
CA LEU A 77 -7.39 4.07 -2.28
C LEU A 77 -8.31 2.94 -1.84
N ASN A 78 -8.04 2.33 -0.68
CA ASN A 78 -8.87 1.27 -0.12
C ASN A 78 -10.32 1.74 0.09
N ALA A 79 -10.52 2.94 0.65
CA ALA A 79 -11.86 3.51 0.84
C ALA A 79 -12.60 3.69 -0.51
N LYS A 80 -11.90 4.15 -1.55
CA LYS A 80 -12.46 4.28 -2.90
C LYS A 80 -12.85 2.94 -3.51
N VAL A 81 -12.00 1.92 -3.38
CA VAL A 81 -12.27 0.57 -3.89
C VAL A 81 -13.46 -0.05 -3.16
N GLU A 82 -13.54 0.11 -1.83
CA GLU A 82 -14.66 -0.36 -1.04
C GLU A 82 -15.97 0.33 -1.45
N LEU A 83 -15.94 1.65 -1.63
CA LEU A 83 -17.11 2.40 -2.10
C LEU A 83 -17.55 1.93 -3.48
N GLN A 84 -16.63 1.70 -4.42
CA GLN A 84 -16.96 1.18 -5.75
C GLN A 84 -17.59 -0.21 -5.67
N LYS A 85 -17.06 -1.09 -4.82
CA LYS A 85 -17.62 -2.42 -4.57
C LYS A 85 -19.04 -2.32 -3.99
N LYS A 86 -19.24 -1.46 -2.98
CA LYS A 86 -20.56 -1.20 -2.39
C LYS A 86 -21.53 -0.66 -3.43
N THR A 87 -21.09 0.28 -4.27
CA THR A 87 -21.91 0.89 -5.32
C THR A 87 -22.37 -0.14 -6.36
N SER A 88 -21.49 -1.06 -6.77
CA SER A 88 -21.81 -2.04 -7.83
C SER A 88 -22.90 -3.04 -7.44
N VAL A 89 -23.12 -3.25 -6.13
CA VAL A 89 -24.13 -4.18 -5.61
C VAL A 89 -25.40 -3.49 -5.07
N VAL A 90 -25.49 -2.15 -5.09
CA VAL A 90 -26.70 -1.42 -4.64
C VAL A 90 -27.95 -1.87 -5.40
N THR A 91 -27.87 -1.91 -6.74
CA THR A 91 -29.04 -2.27 -7.57
C THR A 91 -29.57 -3.66 -7.25
N SER A 92 -28.69 -4.65 -7.11
CA SER A 92 -29.11 -6.02 -6.82
C SER A 92 -29.75 -6.14 -5.45
N GLU A 93 -29.34 -5.31 -4.49
CA GLU A 93 -29.94 -5.26 -3.17
C GLU A 93 -31.32 -4.59 -3.17
N ILE A 94 -31.45 -3.45 -3.85
CA ILE A 94 -32.74 -2.73 -3.99
C ILE A 94 -33.79 -3.59 -4.71
N LEU A 95 -33.37 -4.37 -5.71
CA LEU A 95 -34.28 -5.26 -6.44
C LEU A 95 -34.99 -6.30 -5.55
N LYS A 96 -34.38 -6.66 -4.41
CA LYS A 96 -34.94 -7.62 -3.44
C LYS A 96 -36.09 -7.07 -2.60
N ILE A 97 -36.29 -5.75 -2.56
CA ILE A 97 -37.33 -5.10 -1.74
C ILE A 97 -38.72 -5.46 -2.30
N PRO A 98 -39.56 -6.26 -1.62
CA PRO A 98 -40.80 -6.77 -2.22
C PRO A 98 -41.91 -5.72 -2.34
N SER A 99 -41.86 -4.67 -1.52
CA SER A 99 -42.90 -3.64 -1.41
C SER A 99 -42.85 -2.57 -2.52
N MET A 100 -41.82 -2.58 -3.37
CA MET A 100 -41.58 -1.57 -4.40
C MET A 100 -41.77 -2.12 -5.81
N ASP A 101 -42.30 -1.28 -6.70
CA ASP A 101 -42.38 -1.61 -8.12
C ASP A 101 -40.99 -1.60 -8.80
N GLN A 102 -40.88 -2.26 -9.95
CA GLN A 102 -39.61 -2.39 -10.68
C GLN A 102 -39.05 -1.05 -11.17
N MET A 103 -39.90 -0.16 -11.68
CA MET A 103 -39.48 1.14 -12.21
C MET A 103 -38.90 2.03 -11.09
N ASP A 104 -39.56 2.05 -9.94
CA ASP A 104 -39.15 2.80 -8.77
C ASP A 104 -37.87 2.24 -8.16
N LYS A 105 -37.69 0.91 -8.15
CA LYS A 105 -36.41 0.28 -7.81
C LYS A 105 -35.27 0.77 -8.72
N PHE A 106 -35.48 0.84 -10.03
CA PHE A 106 -34.46 1.32 -10.96
C PHE A 106 -34.16 2.82 -10.78
N LYS A 107 -35.18 3.65 -10.57
CA LYS A 107 -34.99 5.08 -10.28
C LYS A 107 -34.19 5.29 -9.00
N ALA A 108 -34.57 4.61 -7.91
CA ALA A 108 -33.89 4.71 -6.62
C ALA A 108 -32.43 4.22 -6.73
N SER A 109 -32.21 3.08 -7.39
CA SER A 109 -30.86 2.56 -7.65
C SER A 109 -29.99 3.60 -8.36
N ARG A 110 -30.53 4.22 -9.42
CA ARG A 110 -29.80 5.25 -10.17
C ARG A 110 -29.47 6.48 -9.32
N LYS A 111 -30.39 6.92 -8.44
CA LYS A 111 -30.15 8.06 -7.56
C LYS A 111 -29.10 7.74 -6.51
N ILE A 112 -29.25 6.62 -5.79
CA ILE A 112 -28.32 6.19 -4.75
C ILE A 112 -26.92 6.00 -5.31
N MET A 113 -26.77 5.32 -6.45
CA MET A 113 -25.45 5.06 -7.05
C MET A 113 -24.71 6.31 -7.55
N ARG A 114 -25.40 7.44 -7.74
CA ARG A 114 -24.78 8.69 -8.17
C ARG A 114 -24.06 9.42 -7.04
N GLU A 115 -24.48 9.17 -5.81
CA GLU A 115 -24.04 9.94 -4.65
C GLU A 115 -23.32 9.01 -3.65
N PRO A 116 -22.01 9.20 -3.44
CA PRO A 116 -21.24 8.40 -2.49
C PRO A 116 -21.87 8.34 -1.09
N GLU A 117 -22.40 9.45 -0.60
CA GLU A 117 -23.04 9.54 0.71
C GLU A 117 -24.33 8.73 0.78
N ALA A 118 -25.12 8.72 -0.29
CA ALA A 118 -26.32 7.89 -0.38
C ALA A 118 -25.97 6.39 -0.42
N VAL A 119 -24.90 5.99 -1.11
CA VAL A 119 -24.39 4.61 -1.08
C VAL A 119 -23.99 4.21 0.35
N LEU A 120 -23.23 5.06 1.03
CA LEU A 120 -22.80 4.79 2.41
C LEU A 120 -24.00 4.69 3.35
N THR A 121 -24.95 5.61 3.24
CA THR A 121 -26.18 5.61 4.05
C THR A 121 -27.00 4.35 3.79
N PHE A 122 -27.20 3.97 2.53
CA PHE A 122 -27.90 2.75 2.16
C PHE A 122 -27.32 1.49 2.82
N TRP A 123 -25.98 1.37 2.86
CA TRP A 123 -25.30 0.22 3.48
C TRP A 123 -25.23 0.28 5.00
N ASN A 124 -25.38 1.46 5.60
CA ASN A 124 -25.43 1.63 7.05
C ASN A 124 -26.82 1.33 7.64
N LEU A 125 -27.87 1.38 6.81
CA LEU A 125 -29.25 1.06 7.21
C LEU A 125 -29.55 -0.41 6.96
N GLU A 126 -30.47 -0.98 7.75
CA GLU A 126 -30.90 -2.37 7.61
C GLU A 126 -32.44 -2.49 7.59
N GLY A 127 -32.95 -3.60 7.06
CA GLY A 127 -34.37 -3.93 7.07
C GLY A 127 -35.29 -2.81 6.58
N GLU A 128 -36.28 -2.45 7.39
CA GLU A 128 -37.29 -1.44 7.08
C GLU A 128 -36.70 -0.01 6.97
N GLU A 129 -35.63 0.29 7.69
CA GLU A 129 -34.98 1.61 7.62
C GLU A 129 -34.34 1.81 6.25
N ARG A 130 -33.66 0.77 5.74
CA ARG A 130 -33.08 0.78 4.39
C ARG A 130 -34.17 0.95 3.33
N GLU A 131 -35.27 0.22 3.47
CA GLU A 131 -36.41 0.36 2.55
C GLU A 131 -37.01 1.78 2.58
N THR A 132 -37.18 2.35 3.77
CA THR A 132 -37.70 3.72 3.96
C THR A 132 -36.76 4.74 3.31
N PHE A 133 -35.45 4.59 3.48
CA PHE A 133 -34.47 5.43 2.81
C PHE A 133 -34.56 5.32 1.28
N VAL A 134 -34.69 4.11 0.73
CA VAL A 134 -34.83 3.91 -0.72
C VAL A 134 -36.09 4.59 -1.26
N LYS A 135 -37.20 4.58 -0.49
CA LYS A 135 -38.43 5.32 -0.83
C LYS A 135 -38.23 6.83 -0.75
N LEU A 136 -37.56 7.33 0.29
CA LEU A 136 -37.22 8.75 0.43
C LEU A 136 -36.42 9.26 -0.77
N MET A 137 -35.45 8.48 -1.25
CA MET A 137 -34.67 8.83 -2.44
C MET A 137 -35.54 9.04 -3.69
N LEU A 138 -36.77 8.55 -3.75
CA LEU A 138 -37.67 8.79 -4.87
C LEU A 138 -38.40 10.14 -4.78
N GLU A 139 -38.58 10.66 -3.58
CA GLU A 139 -39.30 11.91 -3.29
C GLU A 139 -38.44 13.16 -3.49
N GLU A 140 -37.11 13.03 -3.37
CA GLU A 140 -36.14 14.10 -3.66
C GLU A 140 -35.96 14.41 -5.16
#